data_AF-A0A6V7UVA9-F1
#
_entry.id   AF-A0A6V7UVA9-F1
#
_cell.length_a   1.000
_cell.length_b   1.000
_cell.length_c   1.000
_cell.angle_alpha   90.00
_cell.angle_beta   90.00
_cell.angle_gamma   90.00
#
_symmetry.space_group_name_H-M   'P 1'
#
loop_
_entity.id
_entity.type
_entity.pdbx_description
1 polymer ?
#
loop_
_entity_poly.entity_id
_entity_poly.type
_entity_poly.pdbx_seq_one_letter_code
_entity_poly.pdbx_strand_id
1 'polypeptide(L)'
;MSSLDEEYFDIDELQEGRDAGKNKNDVDLSENSDQDELQVAFKQGLLNKPGLFVSQIKKREPIYKKEEMLRKLSTFNTERDWIDTLQIKFNPELCYNDSVDQDLEREAAFYKQSLNSVQNAKQRLKALGIPTDRPSDYFAEMAKGDTQMDKIRRKILETKNIKERKENARRLRDEKKFARKVQKTREEQKLRAKKKLLDATKKHRKGNKAPLEEILKNPKFERKGGFQKKKMNRTARNTKYGFGGRKKGSKRNDKQSFNLM
;
A
#
# COMPACT_ATOMS: atom_id res chain seq x y z
N MET A 1 20.48 33.20 -8.18
CA MET A 1 19.98 33.36 -6.81
C MET A 1 18.54 32.88 -6.77
N SER A 2 18.17 32.19 -5.68
CA SER A 2 16.94 31.43 -5.43
C SER A 2 16.90 30.03 -6.05
N SER A 3 17.65 29.14 -5.39
CA SER A 3 17.32 27.73 -5.22
C SER A 3 16.06 27.62 -4.34
N LEU A 4 15.01 27.01 -4.86
CA LEU A 4 13.94 26.45 -4.03
C LEU A 4 14.10 24.95 -4.15
N ASP A 5 14.82 24.40 -3.18
CA ASP A 5 14.91 22.98 -2.92
C ASP A 5 13.51 22.52 -2.49
N GLU A 6 12.79 21.83 -3.38
CA GLU A 6 11.63 21.05 -2.98
C GLU A 6 12.12 19.83 -2.22
N GLU A 7 12.23 19.98 -0.90
CA GLU A 7 12.48 18.90 0.04
C GLU A 7 11.42 17.81 -0.12
N TYR A 8 11.86 16.68 -0.65
CA TYR A 8 11.12 15.44 -0.71
C TYR A 8 11.03 14.88 0.73
N PHE A 9 9.90 15.13 1.40
CA PHE A 9 9.60 14.55 2.70
C PHE A 9 9.33 13.04 2.56
N ASP A 10 10.27 12.21 3.01
CA ASP A 10 10.08 10.77 3.17
C ASP A 10 9.23 10.52 4.43
N ILE A 11 7.97 10.15 4.23
CA ILE A 11 6.99 9.90 5.31
C ILE A 11 7.31 8.60 6.09
N ASP A 12 8.19 7.75 5.55
CA ASP A 12 8.59 6.49 6.20
C ASP A 12 9.64 6.70 7.32
N GLU A 13 10.22 7.90 7.48
CA GLU A 13 11.19 8.20 8.56
C GLU A 13 10.51 8.66 9.88
N LEU A 14 9.19 8.87 9.88
CA LEU A 14 8.43 9.30 11.06
C LEU A 14 7.90 8.16 11.95
N GLN A 15 8.22 6.90 11.62
CA GLN A 15 7.78 5.73 12.40
C GLN A 15 8.88 5.07 13.26
N GLU A 16 10.14 5.52 13.20
CA GLU A 16 11.23 4.97 14.02
C GLU A 16 11.68 5.87 15.19
N GLY A 17 11.03 7.01 15.41
CA GLY A 17 11.42 8.02 16.41
C GLY A 17 10.60 8.07 17.70
N ARG A 18 10.08 6.94 18.21
CA ARG A 18 9.28 6.91 19.46
C ARG A 18 9.78 5.94 20.54
N ASP A 19 11.07 5.66 20.57
CA ASP A 19 11.71 4.96 21.70
C ASP A 19 13.12 5.49 21.96
N ALA A 20 13.24 6.56 22.75
CA ALA A 20 14.45 6.92 23.50
C ALA A 20 14.22 8.18 24.36
N GLY A 21 13.46 8.05 25.44
CA GLY A 21 13.41 9.04 26.52
C GLY A 21 14.07 8.48 27.77
N LYS A 22 15.40 8.61 27.89
CA LYS A 22 16.09 8.45 29.19
C LYS A 22 15.56 9.52 30.14
N ASN A 23 14.87 9.13 31.20
CA ASN A 23 14.75 9.96 32.39
C ASN A 23 15.46 9.29 33.57
N LYS A 24 16.28 10.13 34.20
CA LYS A 24 17.16 9.92 35.33
C LYS A 24 16.45 9.21 36.48
N ASN A 25 17.09 8.16 37.00
CA ASN A 25 16.85 7.68 38.36
C ASN A 25 17.54 8.66 39.32
N ASP A 26 16.83 9.71 39.71
CA ASP A 26 17.16 10.52 40.88
C ASP A 26 15.87 10.67 41.69
N VAL A 27 15.78 9.86 42.75
CA VAL A 27 15.14 10.10 44.05
C VAL A 27 14.00 11.14 44.08
N ASP A 28 12.75 10.67 44.14
CA ASP A 28 11.69 11.34 44.90
C ASP A 28 11.11 10.35 45.92
N LEU A 29 11.59 10.48 47.16
CA LEU A 29 10.96 9.92 48.35
C LEU A 29 9.65 10.68 48.59
N SER A 30 8.51 9.99 48.61
CA SER A 30 7.41 10.16 49.60
C SER A 30 5.99 9.82 49.10
N GLU A 31 5.75 9.44 47.85
CA GLU A 31 4.36 9.16 47.40
C GLU A 31 3.85 7.73 47.67
N ASN A 32 4.73 6.77 48.03
CA ASN A 32 4.31 5.39 48.31
C ASN A 32 3.82 5.15 49.75
N SER A 33 4.10 6.07 50.69
CA SER A 33 3.67 5.91 52.09
C SER A 33 2.15 5.90 52.19
N ASP A 34 1.48 6.81 51.48
CA ASP A 34 0.03 6.95 51.53
C ASP A 34 -0.69 5.71 50.96
N GLN A 35 -0.14 5.09 49.92
CA GLN A 35 -0.70 3.85 49.35
C GLN A 35 -0.54 2.65 50.29
N ASP A 36 0.63 2.53 50.93
CA ASP A 36 0.89 1.46 51.90
C ASP A 36 0.05 1.64 53.17
N GLU A 37 -0.08 2.89 53.65
CA GLU A 37 -0.93 3.25 54.78
C GLU A 37 -2.41 2.97 54.51
N LEU A 38 -2.91 3.29 53.31
CA LEU A 38 -4.28 2.97 52.89
C LEU A 38 -4.51 1.46 52.81
N GLN A 39 -3.54 0.67 52.31
CA GLN A 39 -3.65 -0.79 52.30
C GLN A 39 -3.66 -1.38 53.72
N VAL A 40 -2.83 -0.85 54.62
CA VAL A 40 -2.81 -1.25 56.03
C VAL A 40 -4.14 -0.88 56.71
N ALA A 41 -4.67 0.33 56.49
CA ALA A 41 -5.96 0.77 57.04
C ALA A 41 -7.14 -0.05 56.50
N PHE A 42 -7.07 -0.50 55.24
CA PHE A 42 -8.08 -1.38 54.64
C PHE A 42 -8.02 -2.78 55.26
N LYS A 43 -6.82 -3.36 55.43
CA LYS A 43 -6.60 -4.65 56.11
C LYS A 43 -7.02 -4.61 57.58
N GLN A 44 -6.77 -3.48 58.27
CA GLN A 44 -7.19 -3.23 59.64
C GLN A 44 -8.69 -2.90 59.76
N GLY A 45 -9.43 -2.81 58.64
CA GLY A 45 -10.87 -2.59 58.62
C GLY A 45 -11.32 -1.18 58.99
N LEU A 46 -10.40 -0.24 59.21
CA LEU A 46 -10.67 1.16 59.56
C LEU A 46 -11.45 1.91 58.45
N LEU A 47 -11.29 1.46 57.21
CA LEU A 47 -11.99 1.99 56.04
C LEU A 47 -13.37 1.34 55.82
N ASN A 48 -13.72 0.23 56.49
CA ASN A 48 -14.99 -0.47 56.27
C ASN A 48 -16.15 0.19 57.05
N LYS A 49 -16.52 1.42 56.68
CA LYS A 49 -17.76 2.05 57.17
C LYS A 49 -18.97 1.39 56.49
N PRO A 50 -19.96 0.87 57.24
CA PRO A 50 -21.16 0.30 56.64
C PRO A 50 -21.90 1.40 55.86
N GLY A 51 -22.01 1.24 54.54
CA GLY A 51 -22.73 2.16 53.65
C GLY A 51 -21.90 3.03 52.71
N LEU A 52 -20.56 3.08 52.84
CA LEU A 52 -19.71 3.84 51.91
C LEU A 52 -19.19 3.00 50.73
N PHE A 53 -19.09 1.68 50.91
CA PHE A 53 -18.65 0.74 49.89
C PHE A 53 -19.83 -0.12 49.46
N VAL A 54 -20.31 0.07 48.24
CA VAL A 54 -21.18 -0.91 47.59
C VAL A 54 -20.27 -2.09 47.25
N SER A 55 -20.34 -3.17 48.05
CA SER A 55 -19.72 -4.44 47.70
C SER A 55 -20.08 -4.75 46.26
N GLN A 56 -19.10 -4.90 45.37
CA GLN A 56 -19.34 -5.19 43.96
C GLN A 56 -20.42 -6.26 43.88
N ILE A 57 -21.58 -5.92 43.31
CA ILE A 57 -22.75 -6.80 43.25
C ILE A 57 -22.23 -8.10 42.65
N LYS A 58 -22.14 -9.17 43.47
CA LYS A 58 -21.64 -10.46 43.01
C LYS A 58 -22.43 -10.81 41.76
N LYS A 59 -21.75 -10.98 40.62
CA LYS A 59 -22.41 -11.43 39.39
C LYS A 59 -23.14 -12.72 39.74
N ARG A 60 -24.46 -12.73 39.51
CA ARG A 60 -25.27 -13.92 39.75
C ARG A 60 -24.73 -15.05 38.89
N GLU A 61 -24.64 -16.24 39.46
CA GLU A 61 -24.27 -17.44 38.71
C GLU A 61 -25.25 -17.64 37.53
N PRO A 62 -24.75 -17.96 36.33
CA PRO A 62 -25.62 -18.17 35.17
C PRO A 62 -26.47 -19.44 35.37
N ILE A 63 -27.80 -19.28 35.35
CA ILE A 63 -28.74 -20.40 35.48
C ILE A 63 -29.18 -20.86 34.08
N TYR A 64 -28.83 -22.08 33.70
CA TYR A 64 -29.23 -22.66 32.42
C TYR A 64 -30.61 -23.35 32.51
N LYS A 65 -31.68 -22.60 32.23
CA LYS A 65 -33.07 -23.12 32.25
C LYS A 65 -33.53 -23.63 30.88
N LYS A 66 -33.00 -24.78 30.46
CA LYS A 66 -33.27 -25.37 29.13
C LYS A 66 -34.76 -25.54 28.82
N GLU A 67 -35.54 -26.06 29.76
CA GLU A 67 -36.96 -26.39 29.55
C GLU A 67 -37.82 -25.14 29.33
N GLU A 68 -37.58 -24.08 30.11
CA GLU A 68 -38.27 -22.80 29.95
C GLU A 68 -37.96 -22.17 28.59
N MET A 69 -36.70 -22.25 28.13
CA MET A 69 -36.31 -21.75 26.81
C MET A 69 -36.99 -22.51 25.67
N LEU A 70 -37.08 -23.85 25.77
CA LEU A 70 -37.77 -24.66 24.77
C LEU A 70 -39.28 -24.37 24.73
N ARG A 71 -39.92 -24.19 25.90
CA ARG A 71 -41.32 -23.77 26.00
C ARG A 71 -41.58 -22.40 25.38
N LYS A 72 -40.64 -21.47 25.49
CA LYS A 72 -40.75 -20.16 24.82
C LYS A 72 -40.50 -20.29 23.32
N LEU A 73 -39.55 -21.10 22.89
CA LEU A 73 -39.27 -21.34 21.47
C LEU A 73 -40.50 -21.86 20.73
N SER A 74 -41.27 -22.78 21.33
CA SER A 74 -42.49 -23.30 20.71
C SER A 74 -43.58 -22.24 20.52
N THR A 75 -43.62 -21.19 21.36
CA THR A 75 -44.56 -20.07 21.17
C THR A 75 -44.20 -19.17 19.98
N PHE A 76 -42.92 -19.12 19.58
CA PHE A 76 -42.45 -18.32 18.45
C PHE A 76 -42.36 -19.10 17.14
N ASN A 77 -42.23 -20.42 17.21
CA ASN A 77 -42.03 -21.28 16.05
C ASN A 77 -43.36 -21.57 15.34
N THR A 78 -43.85 -20.59 14.57
CA THR A 78 -44.96 -20.81 13.63
C THR A 78 -44.41 -21.39 12.33
N GLU A 79 -45.05 -22.42 11.79
CA GLU A 79 -44.75 -22.91 10.44
C GLU A 79 -45.03 -21.80 9.43
N ARG A 80 -44.02 -21.45 8.64
CA ARG A 80 -44.09 -20.44 7.57
C ARG A 80 -43.37 -20.96 6.36
N ASP A 81 -43.81 -20.52 5.19
CA ASP A 81 -43.09 -20.82 3.97
C ASP A 81 -41.71 -20.19 4.02
N TRP A 82 -40.74 -20.87 3.41
CA TRP A 82 -39.36 -20.40 3.42
C TRP A 82 -39.23 -19.00 2.80
N ILE A 83 -40.07 -18.66 1.82
CA ILE A 83 -40.07 -17.38 1.13
C ILE A 83 -40.35 -16.18 2.06
N ASP A 84 -41.13 -16.37 3.12
CA ASP A 84 -41.48 -15.28 4.05
C ASP A 84 -40.31 -14.92 4.97
N THR A 85 -39.40 -15.88 5.19
CA THR A 85 -38.26 -15.70 6.10
C THR A 85 -36.96 -15.45 5.34
N LEU A 86 -36.81 -16.04 4.14
CA LEU A 86 -35.57 -16.10 3.35
C LEU A 86 -34.35 -16.58 4.16
N GLN A 87 -34.58 -17.30 5.26
CA GLN A 87 -33.53 -17.71 6.18
C GLN A 87 -32.79 -18.94 5.67
N ILE A 88 -31.47 -18.90 5.69
CA ILE A 88 -30.63 -20.01 5.24
C ILE A 88 -29.77 -20.46 6.40
N LYS A 89 -29.84 -21.76 6.70
CA LYS A 89 -28.93 -22.38 7.65
C LYS A 89 -27.55 -22.41 7.00
N PHE A 90 -26.58 -21.80 7.67
CA PHE A 90 -25.20 -21.81 7.21
C PHE A 90 -24.61 -23.21 7.29
N ASN A 91 -23.62 -23.50 6.44
CA ASN A 91 -22.82 -24.72 6.58
C ASN A 91 -21.83 -24.56 7.76
N PRO A 92 -21.93 -25.37 8.84
CA PRO A 92 -21.02 -25.29 9.98
C PRO A 92 -19.55 -25.55 9.62
N GLU A 93 -19.28 -26.27 8.54
CA GLU A 93 -17.92 -26.55 8.06
C GLU A 93 -17.20 -25.28 7.56
N LEU A 94 -17.95 -24.25 7.17
CA LEU A 94 -17.41 -22.97 6.71
C LEU A 94 -17.26 -21.96 7.85
N CYS A 95 -17.60 -22.35 9.09
CA CYS A 95 -17.40 -21.49 10.25
C CYS A 95 -15.91 -21.37 10.57
N TYR A 96 -15.52 -20.14 10.89
CA TYR A 96 -14.18 -19.83 11.35
C TYR A 96 -14.01 -20.33 12.79
N ASN A 97 -13.13 -21.31 12.99
CA ASN A 97 -12.89 -21.95 14.29
C ASN A 97 -11.50 -21.64 14.87
N ASP A 98 -10.70 -20.85 14.16
CA ASP A 98 -9.33 -20.51 14.56
C ASP A 98 -9.30 -19.25 15.47
N SER A 99 -8.11 -18.71 15.73
CA SER A 99 -7.91 -17.62 16.68
C SER A 99 -8.70 -16.35 16.29
N VAL A 100 -9.34 -15.73 17.28
CA VAL A 100 -10.07 -14.46 17.13
C VAL A 100 -9.12 -13.29 16.81
N ASP A 101 -7.81 -13.45 16.89
CA ASP A 101 -6.89 -12.35 16.59
C ASP A 101 -6.55 -12.23 15.09
N GLN A 102 -6.83 -13.26 14.28
CA GLN A 102 -6.53 -13.30 12.85
C GLN A 102 -7.69 -12.74 12.01
N ASP A 103 -7.80 -11.40 11.98
CA ASP A 103 -8.90 -10.69 11.32
C ASP A 103 -9.04 -11.01 9.82
N LEU A 104 -7.94 -11.05 9.07
CA LEU A 104 -7.98 -11.31 7.61
C LEU A 104 -8.52 -12.71 7.27
N GLU A 105 -8.14 -13.72 8.04
CA GLU A 105 -8.57 -15.10 7.82
C GLU A 105 -10.04 -15.27 8.22
N ARG A 106 -10.44 -14.62 9.33
CA ARG A 106 -11.83 -14.54 9.75
C ARG A 106 -12.72 -13.86 8.72
N GLU A 107 -12.32 -12.72 8.18
CA GLU A 107 -13.06 -12.01 7.13
C GLU A 107 -13.20 -12.88 5.86
N ALA A 108 -12.15 -13.61 5.49
CA ALA A 108 -12.20 -14.55 4.37
C ALA A 108 -13.20 -15.70 4.62
N ALA A 109 -13.28 -16.20 5.86
CA ALA A 109 -14.25 -17.23 6.23
C ALA A 109 -15.70 -16.69 6.20
N PHE A 110 -15.96 -15.50 6.75
CA PHE A 110 -17.27 -14.84 6.67
C PHE A 110 -17.71 -14.62 5.23
N TYR A 111 -16.78 -14.23 4.35
CA TYR A 111 -17.04 -14.10 2.93
C TYR A 111 -17.46 -15.44 2.30
N LYS A 112 -16.72 -16.52 2.56
CA LYS A 112 -17.04 -17.87 2.04
C LYS A 112 -18.39 -18.38 2.55
N GLN A 113 -18.67 -18.21 3.85
CA GLN A 113 -19.93 -18.59 4.48
C GLN A 113 -21.12 -17.84 3.86
N SER A 114 -20.96 -16.53 3.65
CA SER A 114 -21.97 -15.68 3.01
C SER A 114 -22.19 -16.08 1.55
N LEU A 115 -21.12 -16.34 0.81
CA LEU A 115 -21.18 -16.75 -0.59
C LEU A 115 -21.95 -18.06 -0.77
N ASN A 116 -21.65 -19.08 0.05
CA ASN A 116 -22.35 -20.36 0.02
C ASN A 116 -23.85 -20.18 0.34
N SER A 117 -24.16 -19.37 1.35
CA SER A 117 -25.55 -19.09 1.74
C SER A 117 -26.31 -18.39 0.60
N VAL A 118 -25.72 -17.40 -0.06
CA VAL A 118 -26.31 -16.72 -1.22
C VAL A 118 -26.52 -17.67 -2.40
N GLN A 119 -25.58 -18.59 -2.66
CA GLN A 119 -25.74 -19.59 -3.72
C GLN A 119 -26.92 -20.52 -3.45
N ASN A 120 -27.04 -21.03 -2.21
CA ASN A 120 -28.18 -21.83 -1.78
C ASN A 120 -29.50 -21.05 -1.90
N ALA A 121 -29.49 -19.74 -1.55
CA ALA A 121 -30.64 -18.85 -1.69
C ALA A 121 -31.10 -18.77 -3.14
N LYS A 122 -30.16 -18.47 -4.04
CA LYS A 122 -30.43 -18.30 -5.47
C LYS A 122 -31.00 -19.57 -6.10
N GLN A 123 -30.49 -20.74 -5.72
CA GLN A 123 -31.02 -22.01 -6.21
C GLN A 123 -32.48 -22.23 -5.80
N ARG A 124 -32.82 -21.96 -4.52
CA ARG A 124 -34.19 -22.09 -4.02
C ARG A 124 -35.13 -21.06 -4.66
N LEU A 125 -34.70 -19.79 -4.77
CA LEU A 125 -35.48 -18.75 -5.44
C LEU A 125 -35.74 -19.06 -6.92
N LYS A 126 -34.73 -19.61 -7.61
CA LYS A 126 -34.89 -20.07 -8.99
C LYS A 126 -35.90 -21.21 -9.12
N ALA A 127 -35.92 -22.16 -8.17
CA ALA A 127 -36.92 -23.24 -8.15
C ALA A 127 -38.35 -22.72 -7.93
N LEU A 128 -38.50 -21.61 -7.19
CA LEU A 128 -39.77 -20.90 -7.01
C LEU A 128 -40.14 -19.96 -8.18
N GLY A 129 -39.26 -19.82 -9.19
CA GLY A 129 -39.49 -18.94 -10.33
C GLY A 129 -39.34 -17.44 -10.03
N ILE A 130 -38.67 -17.07 -8.93
CA ILE A 130 -38.52 -15.68 -8.50
C ILE A 130 -37.23 -15.08 -9.09
N PRO A 131 -37.30 -13.92 -9.78
CA PRO A 131 -36.12 -13.25 -10.32
C PRO A 131 -35.24 -12.70 -9.19
N THR A 132 -33.93 -12.99 -9.23
CA THR A 132 -32.98 -12.58 -8.18
C THR A 132 -32.08 -11.41 -8.53
N ASP A 133 -31.89 -11.15 -9.83
CA ASP A 133 -30.94 -10.15 -10.30
C ASP A 133 -31.65 -8.82 -10.55
N ARG A 134 -31.03 -7.72 -10.10
CA ARG A 134 -31.55 -6.38 -10.30
C ARG A 134 -31.33 -5.94 -11.75
N PRO A 135 -32.39 -5.57 -12.50
CA PRO A 135 -32.24 -4.99 -13.83
C PRO A 135 -31.49 -3.65 -13.80
N SER A 136 -30.66 -3.39 -14.81
CA SER A 136 -29.90 -2.13 -14.92
C SER A 136 -30.78 -0.89 -15.10
N ASP A 137 -31.98 -1.07 -15.65
CA ASP A 137 -32.95 0.00 -15.93
C ASP A 137 -33.95 0.22 -14.77
N TYR A 138 -33.78 -0.50 -13.66
CA TYR A 138 -34.64 -0.35 -12.48
C TYR A 138 -34.04 0.65 -11.48
N PHE A 139 -34.46 1.91 -11.59
CA PHE A 139 -34.06 3.02 -10.73
C PHE A 139 -35.00 3.13 -9.52
N ALA A 140 -34.55 2.64 -8.38
CA ALA A 140 -35.19 2.77 -7.08
C ALA A 140 -34.19 3.35 -6.07
N GLU A 141 -34.69 3.86 -4.94
CA GLU A 141 -33.85 4.36 -3.87
C GLU A 141 -32.91 3.25 -3.35
N MET A 142 -31.63 3.59 -3.22
CA MET A 142 -30.58 2.70 -2.75
C MET A 142 -30.16 3.07 -1.34
N ALA A 143 -29.65 2.10 -0.57
CA ALA A 143 -29.19 2.31 0.80
C ALA A 143 -28.08 3.40 0.93
N LYS A 144 -27.37 3.71 -0.16
CA LYS A 144 -26.40 4.82 -0.25
C LYS A 144 -26.72 5.65 -1.48
N GLY A 145 -26.79 6.97 -1.30
CA GLY A 145 -27.03 7.90 -2.39
C GLY A 145 -25.84 8.03 -3.36
N ASP A 146 -26.13 8.46 -4.59
CA ASP A 146 -25.13 8.56 -5.66
C ASP A 146 -23.98 9.51 -5.32
N THR A 147 -24.28 10.63 -4.66
CA THR A 147 -23.26 11.60 -4.22
C THR A 147 -22.23 11.00 -3.26
N GLN A 148 -22.66 10.05 -2.41
CA GLN A 148 -21.76 9.32 -1.52
C GLN A 148 -20.94 8.29 -2.32
N MET A 149 -21.57 7.58 -3.25
CA MET A 149 -20.88 6.60 -4.09
C MET A 149 -19.84 7.25 -5.01
N ASP A 150 -20.09 8.46 -5.51
CA ASP A 150 -19.12 9.22 -6.31
C ASP A 150 -17.90 9.65 -5.49
N LYS A 151 -18.09 10.02 -4.23
CA LYS A 151 -16.97 10.28 -3.30
C LYS A 151 -16.13 9.02 -3.10
N ILE A 152 -16.77 7.87 -2.91
CA ILE A 152 -16.08 6.58 -2.75
C ILE A 152 -15.31 6.22 -4.03
N ARG A 153 -15.94 6.33 -5.21
CA ARG A 153 -15.31 6.07 -6.52
C ARG A 153 -14.07 6.95 -6.74
N ARG A 154 -14.19 8.25 -6.42
CA ARG A 154 -13.05 9.19 -6.48
C ARG A 154 -11.89 8.74 -5.60
N LYS A 155 -12.16 8.32 -4.35
CA LYS A 155 -11.12 7.86 -3.42
C LYS A 155 -10.45 6.57 -3.90
N ILE A 156 -11.21 5.65 -4.51
CA ILE A 156 -10.67 4.42 -5.12
C ILE A 156 -9.72 4.78 -6.28
N LEU A 157 -10.15 5.69 -7.16
CA LEU A 157 -9.34 6.14 -8.30
C LEU A 157 -8.07 6.86 -7.85
N GLU A 158 -8.18 7.73 -6.85
CA GLU A 158 -7.04 8.42 -6.23
C GLU A 158 -6.03 7.42 -5.65
N THR A 159 -6.50 6.45 -4.88
CA THR A 159 -5.65 5.39 -4.31
C THR A 159 -4.92 4.59 -5.40
N LYS A 160 -5.63 4.25 -6.48
CA LYS A 160 -5.06 3.56 -7.64
C LYS A 160 -3.97 4.40 -8.31
N ASN A 161 -4.23 5.69 -8.55
CA ASN A 161 -3.29 6.61 -9.16
C ASN A 161 -2.03 6.81 -8.29
N ILE A 162 -2.19 6.89 -6.96
CA ILE A 162 -1.06 6.97 -6.03
C ILE A 162 -0.19 5.72 -6.13
N LYS A 163 -0.79 4.52 -6.16
CA LYS A 163 -0.07 3.25 -6.28
C LYS A 163 0.70 3.17 -7.60
N GLU A 164 0.06 3.53 -8.71
CA GLU A 164 0.68 3.54 -10.04
C GLU A 164 1.83 4.55 -10.13
N ARG A 165 1.67 5.75 -9.57
CA ARG A 165 2.76 6.74 -9.51
C ARG A 165 3.96 6.23 -8.71
N LYS A 166 3.72 5.57 -7.56
CA LYS A 166 4.79 4.97 -6.75
C LYS A 166 5.55 3.89 -7.53
N GLU A 167 4.84 3.02 -8.24
CA GLU A 167 5.43 1.97 -9.06
C GLU A 167 6.24 2.54 -10.23
N ASN A 168 5.67 3.50 -10.97
CA ASN A 168 6.34 4.20 -12.07
C ASN A 168 7.60 4.94 -11.58
N ALA A 169 7.55 5.57 -10.41
CA ALA A 169 8.71 6.23 -9.81
C ALA A 169 9.80 5.22 -9.42
N ARG A 170 9.44 4.04 -8.90
CA ARG A 170 10.41 2.95 -8.63
C ARG A 170 11.06 2.46 -9.92
N ARG A 171 10.26 2.17 -10.95
CA ARG A 171 10.74 1.76 -12.27
C ARG A 171 11.71 2.78 -12.87
N LEU A 172 11.35 4.07 -12.84
CA LEU A 172 12.20 5.14 -13.36
C LEU A 172 13.54 5.26 -12.58
N ARG A 173 13.52 5.03 -11.26
CA ARG A 173 14.74 4.99 -10.44
C ARG A 173 15.64 3.83 -10.84
N ASP A 174 15.09 2.65 -11.06
CA ASP A 174 15.85 1.46 -11.44
C ASP A 174 16.43 1.57 -12.86
N GLU A 175 15.65 2.12 -13.80
CA GLU A 175 16.13 2.44 -15.15
C GLU A 175 17.30 3.43 -15.12
N LYS A 176 17.21 4.48 -14.28
CA LYS A 176 18.32 5.45 -14.10
C LYS A 176 19.56 4.81 -13.49
N LYS A 177 19.40 3.95 -12.47
CA LYS A 177 20.52 3.20 -11.85
C LYS A 177 21.20 2.28 -12.87
N PHE A 178 20.42 1.54 -13.63
CA PHE A 178 20.92 0.66 -14.68
C PHE A 178 21.64 1.44 -15.78
N ALA A 179 21.06 2.55 -16.25
CA ALA A 179 21.69 3.42 -17.24
C ALA A 179 23.05 3.94 -16.77
N ARG A 180 23.17 4.36 -15.51
CA ARG A 180 24.46 4.78 -14.91
C ARG A 180 25.47 3.63 -14.87
N LYS A 181 25.05 2.43 -14.45
CA LYS A 181 25.91 1.24 -14.42
C LYS A 181 26.41 0.89 -15.83
N VAL A 182 25.52 0.88 -16.82
CA VAL A 182 25.87 0.61 -18.22
C VAL A 182 26.87 1.63 -18.77
N GLN A 183 26.70 2.92 -18.45
CA GLN A 183 27.64 3.97 -18.84
C GLN A 183 29.03 3.71 -18.24
N LYS A 184 29.11 3.45 -16.93
CA LYS A 184 30.37 3.16 -16.23
C LYS A 184 31.06 1.92 -16.79
N THR A 185 30.33 0.81 -16.96
CA THR A 185 30.89 -0.43 -17.54
C THR A 185 31.40 -0.21 -18.96
N ARG A 186 30.73 0.63 -19.75
CA ARG A 186 31.13 0.94 -21.12
C ARG A 186 32.41 1.78 -21.13
N GLU A 187 32.58 2.70 -20.19
CA GLU A 187 33.81 3.49 -20.04
C GLU A 187 34.99 2.63 -19.57
N GLU A 188 34.79 1.77 -18.58
CA GLU A 188 35.78 0.80 -18.12
C GLU A 188 36.20 -0.16 -19.24
N GLN A 189 35.25 -0.67 -20.03
CA GLN A 189 35.53 -1.49 -21.21
C GLN A 189 36.37 -0.73 -22.25
N LYS A 190 36.08 0.55 -22.51
CA LYS A 190 36.87 1.39 -23.42
C LYS A 190 38.29 1.61 -22.89
N LEU A 191 38.45 1.91 -21.60
CA LEU A 191 39.77 2.11 -20.98
C LEU A 191 40.58 0.81 -20.99
N ARG A 192 39.96 -0.33 -20.65
CA ARG A 192 40.59 -1.65 -20.71
C ARG A 192 41.00 -2.02 -22.13
N ALA A 193 40.16 -1.73 -23.13
CA ALA A 193 40.50 -1.93 -24.53
C ALA A 193 41.68 -1.05 -24.97
N LYS A 194 41.70 0.24 -24.59
CA LYS A 194 42.83 1.15 -24.87
C LYS A 194 44.13 0.68 -24.21
N LYS A 195 44.07 0.23 -22.95
CA LYS A 195 45.24 -0.29 -22.23
C LYS A 195 45.78 -1.56 -22.90
N LYS A 196 44.90 -2.51 -23.24
CA LYS A 196 45.28 -3.73 -23.99
C LYS A 196 45.94 -3.39 -25.33
N LEU A 197 45.38 -2.42 -26.07
CA LEU A 197 45.96 -1.94 -27.33
C LEU A 197 47.36 -1.36 -27.11
N LEU A 198 47.51 -0.43 -26.16
CA LEU A 198 48.81 0.20 -25.84
C LEU A 198 49.86 -0.83 -25.41
N ASP A 199 49.49 -1.80 -24.60
CA ASP A 199 50.39 -2.88 -24.17
C ASP A 199 50.80 -3.78 -25.35
N ALA A 200 49.87 -4.09 -26.26
CA ALA A 200 50.17 -4.82 -27.49
C ALA A 200 51.10 -4.01 -28.43
N THR A 201 50.88 -2.70 -28.59
CA THR A 201 51.76 -1.82 -29.39
C THR A 201 53.17 -1.72 -28.79
N LYS A 202 53.29 -1.63 -27.46
CA LYS A 202 54.59 -1.65 -26.77
C LYS A 202 55.32 -2.98 -26.98
N LYS A 203 54.61 -4.12 -26.93
CA LYS A 203 55.17 -5.45 -27.21
C LYS A 203 55.61 -5.61 -28.67
N HIS A 204 54.83 -5.08 -29.61
CA HIS A 204 55.19 -5.04 -31.03
C HIS A 204 56.47 -4.22 -31.27
N ARG A 205 56.62 -3.05 -30.62
CA ARG A 205 57.86 -2.24 -30.69
C ARG A 205 59.08 -2.99 -30.14
N LYS A 206 58.89 -3.93 -29.22
CA LYS A 206 59.94 -4.80 -28.66
C LYS A 206 60.17 -6.09 -29.46
N GLY A 207 59.59 -6.22 -30.66
CA GLY A 207 59.82 -7.33 -31.59
C GLY A 207 58.78 -8.45 -31.57
N ASN A 208 57.77 -8.41 -30.69
CA ASN A 208 56.77 -9.47 -30.57
C ASN A 208 55.44 -9.07 -31.24
N LYS A 209 55.20 -9.51 -32.48
CA LYS A 209 54.13 -8.99 -33.38
C LYS A 209 52.75 -9.62 -33.19
N ALA A 210 52.69 -10.88 -32.78
CA ALA A 210 51.46 -11.67 -32.66
C ALA A 210 50.28 -11.01 -31.90
N PRO A 211 50.46 -10.40 -30.71
CA PRO A 211 49.33 -9.86 -29.93
C PRO A 211 48.70 -8.60 -30.53
N LEU A 212 49.43 -7.85 -31.36
CA LEU A 212 48.88 -6.66 -32.02
C LEU A 212 48.08 -7.04 -33.27
N GLU A 213 48.57 -8.01 -34.04
CA GLU A 213 47.88 -8.51 -35.23
C GLU A 213 46.55 -9.19 -34.89
N GLU A 214 46.46 -9.91 -33.78
CA GLU A 214 45.22 -10.53 -33.30
C GLU A 214 44.13 -9.49 -32.96
N ILE A 215 44.52 -8.37 -32.35
CA ILE A 215 43.59 -7.26 -32.03
C ILE A 215 43.13 -6.55 -33.31
N LEU A 216 44.03 -6.37 -34.29
CA LEU A 216 43.74 -5.71 -35.56
C LEU A 216 42.88 -6.56 -36.50
N LYS A 217 43.03 -7.89 -36.48
CA LYS A 217 42.16 -8.84 -37.23
C LYS A 217 40.72 -8.86 -36.72
N ASN A 218 40.42 -8.23 -35.59
CA ASN A 218 39.09 -8.22 -35.00
C ASN A 218 38.20 -7.14 -35.68
N PRO A 219 37.13 -7.51 -36.42
CA PRO A 219 36.38 -6.59 -37.30
C PRO A 219 35.62 -5.47 -36.57
N LYS A 220 35.58 -5.52 -35.22
CA LYS A 220 35.01 -4.46 -34.38
C LYS A 220 35.92 -3.23 -34.26
N PHE A 221 37.21 -3.33 -34.59
CA PHE A 221 38.16 -2.22 -34.51
C PHE A 221 38.07 -1.29 -35.74
N GLU A 222 37.72 -1.82 -36.91
CA GLU A 222 37.73 -1.09 -38.18
C GLU A 222 36.51 -0.17 -38.43
N ARG A 223 35.47 -0.20 -37.58
CA ARG A 223 34.20 0.50 -37.85
C ARG A 223 33.92 1.76 -37.01
N LYS A 224 34.92 2.33 -36.34
CA LYS A 224 34.76 3.61 -35.63
C LYS A 224 35.72 4.70 -36.10
N GLY A 225 35.78 4.90 -37.42
CA GLY A 225 35.92 6.26 -37.93
C GLY A 225 34.80 7.10 -37.31
N GLY A 226 35.18 8.13 -36.55
CA GLY A 226 34.25 8.88 -35.70
C GLY A 226 33.04 9.36 -36.50
N PHE A 227 31.85 8.92 -36.11
CA PHE A 227 30.62 9.63 -36.44
C PHE A 227 30.70 10.98 -35.72
N GLN A 228 31.39 11.94 -36.34
CA GLN A 228 31.33 13.33 -35.95
C GLN A 228 29.85 13.70 -36.10
N LYS A 229 29.11 13.69 -35.00
CA LYS A 229 27.81 14.34 -34.94
C LYS A 229 28.06 15.77 -35.40
N LYS A 230 27.71 16.09 -36.65
CA LYS A 230 27.72 17.46 -37.17
C LYS A 230 27.03 18.31 -36.12
N LYS A 231 27.80 19.18 -35.44
CA LYS A 231 27.22 20.12 -34.48
C LYS A 231 26.18 20.91 -35.26
N MET A 232 24.92 20.90 -34.79
CA MET A 232 23.86 21.65 -35.46
C MET A 232 24.33 23.10 -35.62
N ASN A 233 24.22 23.59 -36.86
CA ASN A 233 24.65 24.94 -37.19
C ASN A 233 23.84 25.94 -36.34
N ARG A 234 24.41 27.12 -36.03
CA ARG A 234 23.80 28.07 -35.08
C ARG A 234 22.38 28.45 -35.51
N THR A 235 22.13 28.55 -36.81
CA THR A 235 20.80 28.75 -37.42
C THR A 235 19.80 27.66 -37.03
N ALA A 236 20.16 26.38 -37.17
CA ALA A 236 19.31 25.24 -36.82
C ALA A 236 19.05 25.14 -35.30
N ARG A 237 20.00 25.58 -34.48
CA ARG A 237 19.77 25.70 -33.02
C ARG A 237 18.82 26.83 -32.68
N ASN A 238 18.91 27.95 -33.38
CA ASN A 238 18.05 29.10 -33.15
C ASN A 238 16.61 28.85 -33.61
N THR A 239 16.40 28.11 -34.71
CA THR A 239 15.04 27.69 -35.11
C THR A 239 14.43 26.71 -34.11
N LYS A 240 15.21 25.70 -33.69
CA LYS A 240 14.72 24.66 -32.77
C LYS A 240 14.52 25.14 -31.33
N TYR A 241 15.44 25.95 -30.82
CA TYR A 241 15.47 26.35 -29.40
C TYR A 241 15.20 27.83 -29.16
N GLY A 242 15.15 28.67 -30.21
CA GLY A 242 15.05 30.12 -30.11
C GLY A 242 16.40 30.79 -29.86
N PHE A 243 16.50 32.08 -30.19
CA PHE A 243 17.68 32.92 -29.94
C PHE A 243 17.79 33.28 -28.45
N GLY A 244 18.17 32.35 -27.59
CA GLY A 244 18.84 32.56 -26.28
C GLY A 244 18.41 33.67 -25.31
N GLY A 245 17.28 34.36 -25.51
CA GLY A 245 16.80 35.47 -24.70
C GLY A 245 15.44 35.14 -24.06
N ARG A 246 14.96 36.02 -23.17
CA ARG A 246 13.62 35.92 -22.55
C ARG A 246 12.59 35.75 -23.66
N LYS A 247 12.12 34.51 -23.86
CA LYS A 247 10.97 34.23 -24.72
C LYS A 247 9.79 34.95 -24.10
N LYS A 248 9.29 36.00 -24.76
CA LYS A 248 8.19 36.87 -24.32
C LYS A 248 6.90 36.08 -24.09
N GLY A 249 6.84 35.28 -23.02
CA GLY A 249 5.64 34.52 -22.67
C GLY A 249 5.25 33.39 -23.62
N SER A 250 5.98 33.08 -24.70
CA SER A 250 5.57 32.09 -25.72
C SER A 250 5.54 30.62 -25.25
N LYS A 251 5.84 30.36 -23.98
CA LYS A 251 5.65 29.06 -23.30
C LYS A 251 4.54 29.10 -22.25
N ARG A 252 3.79 30.20 -22.15
CA ARG A 252 2.61 30.28 -21.29
C ARG A 252 1.47 29.56 -22.01
N ASN A 253 0.68 28.82 -21.25
CA ASN A 253 -0.55 28.22 -21.77
C ASN A 253 -1.55 29.35 -22.04
N ASP A 254 -1.87 29.55 -23.31
CA ASP A 254 -2.94 30.46 -23.73
C ASP A 254 -4.27 29.69 -23.82
N LYS A 255 -5.39 30.42 -23.89
CA LYS A 255 -6.75 29.85 -23.95
C LYS A 255 -6.96 28.84 -25.11
N GLN A 256 -6.13 28.91 -26.15
CA GLN A 256 -6.09 27.99 -27.30
C GLN A 256 -5.48 26.61 -26.96
N SER A 257 -4.70 26.50 -25.89
CA SER A 257 -3.98 25.27 -25.49
C SER A 257 -4.91 24.18 -24.94
N PHE A 258 -6.17 24.50 -24.67
CA PHE A 258 -7.15 23.61 -24.03
C PHE A 258 -7.93 22.75 -25.03
N ASN A 259 -7.92 23.09 -26.32
CA ASN A 259 -8.74 22.42 -27.36
C ASN A 259 -8.01 21.33 -28.16
N LEU A 260 -6.86 20.84 -27.68
CA LEU A 260 -6.24 19.61 -28.21
C LEU A 260 -6.21 18.54 -27.12
N MET A 261 -7.38 17.95 -26.86
CA MET A 261 -7.50 16.63 -26.27
C MET A 261 -8.67 15.90 -26.90
#